data_AF-A0A1G9ENT6-F1
#
_entry.id   AF-A0A1G9ENT6-F1
#
_cell.length_a   1.000
_cell.length_b   1.000
_cell.length_c   1.000
_cell.angle_alpha   90.00
_cell.angle_beta   90.00
_cell.angle_gamma   90.00
#
_symmetry.space_group_name_H-M   'P 1'
#
loop_
_entity.id
_entity.type
_entity.pdbx_description
1 polymer ?
#
loop_
_entity_poly.entity_id
_entity_poly.type
_entity_poly.pdbx_seq_one_letter_code
_entity_poly.pdbx_strand_id
1 'polypeptide(L)' 'MPELTLSYDEKMERMLEQVRREQNLASLDQAAEWLIRRRLRKGTAGLTGRGRTLHPITQQGDRR' A
#
# COMPACT_ATOMS: atom_id res chain seq x y z
N MET A 1 -4.39 14.94 -8.02
CA MET A 1 -3.09 14.26 -7.81
C MET A 1 -2.24 14.57 -9.02
N PRO A 2 -0.94 14.88 -8.89
CA PRO A 2 -0.09 15.11 -10.05
C PRO A 2 -0.11 13.87 -10.97
N GLU A 3 -0.32 14.09 -12.26
CA GLU A 3 -0.29 13.06 -13.32
C GLU A 3 1.18 12.66 -13.54
N LEU A 4 1.63 11.63 -12.83
CA LEU A 4 2.99 11.10 -12.93
C LEU A 4 2.96 9.93 -13.91
N THR A 5 3.39 10.17 -15.15
CA THR A 5 3.48 9.13 -16.17
C THR A 5 4.69 8.25 -15.89
N LEU A 6 4.46 6.97 -15.60
CA LEU A 6 5.53 5.99 -15.46
C LEU A 6 5.87 5.46 -16.85
N SER A 7 7.13 5.62 -17.27
CA SER A 7 7.63 4.93 -18.45
C SER A 7 7.98 3.49 -18.08
N TYR A 8 7.46 2.53 -18.83
CA TYR A 8 7.67 1.10 -18.59
C TYR A 8 8.57 0.53 -19.69
N ASP A 9 9.50 -0.34 -19.31
CA ASP A 9 10.16 -1.22 -20.27
C ASP A 9 9.26 -2.43 -20.59
N GLU A 10 9.55 -3.17 -21.66
CA GLU A 10 8.75 -4.33 -22.09
C GLU A 10 8.61 -5.42 -21.01
N LYS A 11 9.56 -5.51 -20.08
CA LYS A 11 9.50 -6.48 -18.99
C LYS A 11 8.50 -6.01 -17.93
N MET A 12 8.53 -4.73 -17.57
CA MET A 12 7.58 -4.10 -16.68
C MET A 12 6.16 -4.13 -17.24
N GLU A 13 5.98 -3.82 -18.52
CA GLU A 13 4.66 -3.90 -19.17
C GLU A 13 4.06 -5.30 -19.05
N ARG A 14 4.84 -6.35 -19.33
CA ARG A 14 4.38 -7.74 -19.18
C ARG A 14 3.96 -8.08 -17.75
N MET A 15 4.73 -7.64 -16.75
CA MET A 15 4.38 -7.84 -15.34
C MET A 15 3.11 -7.06 -14.95
N LEU A 16 2.97 -5.82 -15.42
CA LEU A 16 1.80 -4.98 -15.13
C LEU A 16 0.54 -5.52 -15.82
N GLU A 17 0.65 -6.03 -17.04
CA GLU A 17 -0.45 -6.65 -17.78
C GLU A 17 -0.94 -7.92 -17.07
N GLN A 18 -0.03 -8.72 -16.51
CA GLN A 18 -0.41 -9.86 -15.67
C GLN A 18 -1.21 -9.40 -14.44
N VAL A 19 -0.72 -8.41 -13.71
CA VAL A 19 -1.41 -7.87 -12.51
C VAL A 19 -2.75 -7.25 -12.88
N ARG A 20 -2.83 -6.52 -14.00
CA ARG A 20 -4.07 -5.93 -14.51
C ARG A 20 -5.14 -6.98 -14.70
N ARG A 21 -4.80 -8.12 -15.33
CA ARG A 21 -5.74 -9.23 -15.55
C ARG A 21 -6.12 -9.91 -14.25
N GLU A 22 -5.15 -10.23 -13.39
CA GLU A 22 -5.40 -10.90 -12.11
C GLU A 22 -6.29 -10.10 -11.15
N GLN A 23 -6.17 -8.77 -11.19
CA GLN A 23 -6.88 -7.85 -10.30
C GLN A 23 -8.06 -7.14 -10.98
N ASN A 24 -8.36 -7.50 -12.23
CA ASN A 24 -9.43 -6.91 -13.05
C ASN A 24 -9.38 -5.38 -13.10
N LEU A 25 -8.22 -4.82 -13.46
CA LEU A 25 -7.98 -3.38 -13.54
C LEU A 25 -8.15 -2.84 -14.96
N ALA A 26 -8.49 -1.55 -15.07
CA ALA A 26 -8.83 -0.92 -16.34
C ALA A 26 -7.59 -0.53 -17.17
N SER A 27 -6.45 -0.28 -16.52
CA SER A 27 -5.22 0.18 -17.18
C SER A 27 -3.96 -0.34 -16.50
N LEU A 28 -2.83 -0.24 -17.21
CA LEU A 28 -1.51 -0.54 -16.65
C LEU A 28 -1.14 0.43 -15.51
N ASP A 29 -1.56 1.70 -15.60
CA ASP A 29 -1.34 2.68 -14.53
C ASP A 29 -2.06 2.29 -13.23
N GLN A 30 -3.29 1.76 -13.34
CA GLN A 30 -3.99 1.21 -12.18
C GLN A 30 -3.27 -0.01 -11.60
N ALA A 31 -2.66 -0.86 -12.45
CA ALA A 31 -1.87 -1.99 -12.00
C ALA A 31 -0.60 -1.55 -11.27
N ALA A 32 0.09 -0.52 -11.78
CA ALA A 32 1.26 0.07 -11.13
C ALA A 32 0.88 0.69 -9.78
N GLU A 33 -0.19 1.48 -9.73
CA GLU A 33 -0.72 2.04 -8.50
C GLU A 33 -1.08 0.95 -7.48
N TRP A 34 -1.74 -0.11 -7.93
CA TRP A 34 -2.13 -1.23 -7.07
C TRP A 34 -0.91 -1.91 -6.42
N LEU A 35 0.16 -2.16 -7.20
CA LEU A 35 1.39 -2.75 -6.69
C LEU A 35 2.08 -1.86 -5.66
N ILE A 36 2.19 -0.56 -5.94
CA ILE A 36 2.77 0.44 -5.04
C ILE A 36 1.98 0.45 -3.72
N ARG A 37 0.66 0.59 -3.78
CA ARG A 37 -0.22 0.58 -2.60
C ARG A 37 -0.08 -0.73 -1.81
N ARG A 38 0.00 -1.88 -2.50
CA ARG A 38 0.20 -3.19 -1.87
C ARG A 38 1.54 -3.28 -1.14
N ARG A 39 2.62 -2.77 -1.74
CA ARG A 39 3.95 -2.72 -1.11
C ARG A 39 3.95 -1.80 0.10
N LEU A 40 3.36 -0.61 -0.02
CA LEU A 40 3.24 0.35 1.07
C LEU A 40 2.50 -0.24 2.26
N ARG A 41 1.33 -0.88 2.05
CA ARG A 41 0.59 -1.56 3.14
C ARG A 41 1.42 -2.61 3.88
N LYS A 42 2.27 -3.36 3.16
CA LYS A 42 3.18 -4.33 3.79
C LYS A 42 4.29 -3.63 4.58
N GLY A 43 4.89 -2.58 4.02
CA GLY A 43 5.97 -1.82 4.65
C GLY A 43 5.52 -1.06 5.89
N THR A 44 4.35 -0.40 5.82
CA THR A 44 3.78 0.35 6.95
C THR A 44 3.43 -0.57 8.11
N ALA A 45 2.90 -1.76 7.86
CA ALA A 45 2.64 -2.76 8.91
C ALA A 45 3.91 -3.21 9.64
N GLY A 46 5.06 -3.25 8.94
CA GLY A 46 6.36 -3.56 9.54
C GLY A 46 6.94 -2.39 10.33
N LEU A 47 6.82 -1.16 9.82
CA LEU A 47 7.38 0.06 10.41
C LEU A 47 6.59 0.58 11.62
N THR A 48 5.26 0.54 11.55
CA THR A 48 4.36 1.12 12.58
C THR A 48 3.85 0.08 13.59
N GLY A 49 4.23 -1.18 13.41
CA GLY A 49 3.64 -2.33 14.09
C GLY A 49 2.25 -2.68 13.54
N ARG A 50 1.87 -3.95 13.62
CA ARG A 50 0.56 -4.44 13.17
C ARG A 50 -0.56 -3.74 13.94
N GLY A 51 -1.22 -2.77 13.30
CA GLY A 51 -2.50 -2.21 13.76
C GLY A 51 -2.51 -1.87 15.25
N ARG A 52 -1.43 -1.25 15.75
CA ARG A 52 -1.36 -0.86 17.16
C ARG A 52 -2.43 0.21 17.38
N THR A 53 -3.55 -0.23 17.96
CA THR A 53 -4.59 0.68 18.43
C THR A 53 -3.99 1.46 19.57
N LEU A 54 -4.01 2.80 19.48
CA LEU A 54 -3.59 3.64 20.59
C LEU A 54 -4.65 3.51 21.68
N HIS A 55 -4.33 2.78 22.74
CA HIS A 55 -5.20 2.69 23.91
C HIS A 55 -4.98 3.94 24.78
N PRO A 56 -6.06 4.61 25.22
CA PRO A 56 -5.91 5.68 26.19
C PRO A 56 -5.32 5.10 27.48
N ILE A 57 -4.23 5.69 27.96
CA ILE A 57 -3.71 5.45 29.30
C ILE A 57 -4.72 6.02 30.31
N THR A 58 -5.55 5.15 30.88
CA THR A 58 -6.36 5.51 32.05
C THR A 58 -5.40 5.67 33.22
N GLN A 59 -5.16 6.92 33.63
CA GLN A 59 -4.48 7.22 34.89
C GLN A 59 -5.37 6.76 36.05
N GLN A 60 -5.31 5.47 36.37
CA GLN A 60 -5.96 4.91 37.54
C GLN A 60 -4.87 4.28 38.41
N GLY A 61 -4.12 5.18 39.05
CA GLY A 61 -3.01 4.82 39.92
C GLY A 61 -2.48 6.02 40.68
N ASP A 62 -3.37 6.94 41.08
CA ASP A 62 -3.07 7.90 42.13
C ASP A 62 -4.29 8.09 43.03
N ARG A 63 -4.56 7.07 43.83
CA ARG A 63 -5.38 7.20 45.04
C ARG A 63 -4.75 6.36 46.15
N ARG A 64 -3.89 7.06 46.90
CA ARG A 64 -3.63 6.93 48.34
C ARG A 64 -2.85 5.71 48.82
#